data_AF-A0A3M1ZKN6-F1
#
_entry.id   AF-A0A3M1ZKN6-F1
#
_cell.length_a   1.000
_cell.length_b   1.000
_cell.length_c   1.000
_cell.angle_alpha   90.00
_cell.angle_beta   90.00
_cell.angle_gamma   90.00
#
_symmetry.space_group_name_H-M   'P 1'
#
loop_
_entity.id
_entity.type
_entity.pdbx_description
1 polymer ?
#
loop_
_entity_poly.entity_id
_entity_poly.type
_entity_poly.pdbx_seq_one_letter_code
_entity_poly.pdbx_strand_id
1 'polypeptide(L)' 'MLSDLAIAKQAHMRPIDEIAEQMGLTADDFDLYGNPYIAKLRMDVLDKVQSRPNGKYIDVTAITPTPLGEGKTTTA' A
#
# COMPACT_ATOMS: atom_id res chain seq x y z
N MET A 1 12.35 -22.51 5.49
CA MET A 1 11.48 -21.38 5.09
C MET A 1 11.97 -20.88 3.74
N LEU A 2 11.08 -20.47 2.85
CA LEU A 2 11.50 -19.83 1.59
C LEU A 2 12.11 -18.45 1.89
N SER A 3 13.01 -17.97 1.02
CA SER A 3 13.46 -16.57 1.07
C SER A 3 12.32 -15.62 0.71
N ASP A 4 12.33 -14.39 1.24
CA ASP A 4 11.32 -13.36 0.93
C ASP A 4 11.10 -13.16 -0.56
N LEU A 5 12.16 -13.15 -1.36
CA LEU A 5 12.07 -13.01 -2.82
C LEU A 5 11.32 -14.19 -3.48
N ALA A 6 11.53 -15.41 -2.97
CA ALA A 6 10.85 -16.60 -3.49
C ALA A 6 9.37 -16.58 -3.11
N ILE A 7 9.03 -16.10 -1.91
CA ILE A 7 7.63 -15.88 -1.49
C ILE A 7 6.98 -14.81 -2.38
N ALA A 8 7.63 -13.67 -2.57
CA ALA A 8 7.10 -12.58 -3.39
C ALA A 8 6.86 -12.97 -4.85
N LYS A 9 7.75 -13.77 -5.45
CA LYS A 9 7.59 -14.28 -6.83
C LYS A 9 6.45 -15.28 -7.00
N GLN A 10 6.02 -15.95 -5.92
CA GLN A 10 4.92 -16.91 -5.93
C GLN A 10 3.55 -16.24 -5.69
N ALA A 11 3.53 -14.96 -5.30
CA ALA A 11 2.29 -14.26 -5.03
C ALA A 11 1.48 -14.03 -6.32
N HIS A 12 0.18 -14.33 -6.25
CA HIS A 12 -0.77 -13.95 -7.29
C HIS A 12 -1.20 -12.50 -7.06
N MET A 13 -0.51 -11.57 -7.72
CA MET A 13 -0.80 -10.15 -7.61
C MET A 13 -2.14 -9.80 -8.26
N ARG A 14 -2.94 -9.00 -7.55
CA ARG A 14 -4.15 -8.37 -8.11
C ARG A 14 -3.76 -7.08 -8.82
N PRO A 15 -4.31 -6.80 -10.01
CA PRO A 15 -4.24 -5.50 -10.64
C PRO A 15 -4.63 -4.35 -9.69
N ILE A 16 -3.97 -3.21 -9.82
CA ILE A 16 -4.10 -2.08 -8.88
C ILE A 16 -5.46 -1.39 -9.01
N ASP A 17 -6.13 -1.49 -10.16
CA ASP A 17 -7.49 -1.02 -10.40
C ASP A 17 -8.51 -1.74 -9.51
N GLU A 18 -8.40 -3.05 -9.35
CA GLU A 18 -9.27 -3.82 -8.44
C GLU A 18 -9.09 -3.41 -6.97
N ILE A 19 -7.89 -2.95 -6.59
CA ILE A 19 -7.59 -2.45 -5.24
C ILE A 19 -8.14 -1.02 -5.10
N ALA A 20 -7.97 -0.18 -6.12
CA ALA A 20 -8.48 1.19 -6.15
C ALA A 20 -10.01 1.23 -6.05
N GLU A 21 -10.72 0.31 -6.70
CA GLU A 21 -12.18 0.20 -6.65
C GLU A 21 -12.69 0.00 -5.21
N GLN A 22 -12.00 -0.81 -4.39
CA GLN A 22 -12.34 -1.03 -2.98
C GLN A 22 -12.23 0.25 -2.13
N MET A 23 -11.43 1.22 -2.59
CA MET A 23 -11.25 2.52 -1.94
C MET A 23 -12.23 3.58 -2.47
N GLY A 24 -13.05 3.22 -3.47
CA GLY A 24 -13.96 4.12 -4.16
C GLY A 24 -13.26 5.02 -5.18
N LEU A 25 -12.11 4.59 -5.71
CA LEU A 25 -11.36 5.29 -6.74
C LEU A 25 -11.66 4.70 -8.11
N THR A 26 -11.53 5.52 -9.14
CA THR A 26 -11.78 5.21 -10.55
C THR A 26 -10.49 5.31 -11.36
N ALA A 27 -10.51 4.88 -12.63
CA ALA A 27 -9.35 4.97 -13.51
C ALA A 27 -8.88 6.42 -13.77
N ASP A 28 -9.73 7.42 -13.53
CA ASP A 28 -9.36 8.84 -13.66
C ASP A 28 -8.58 9.38 -12.46
N ASP A 29 -8.53 8.63 -11.36
CA ASP A 29 -7.91 9.04 -10.10
C ASP A 29 -6.42 8.71 -10.00
N PHE A 30 -5.88 7.95 -10.96
CA PHE A 30 -4.50 7.49 -10.92
C PHE A 30 -3.91 7.24 -12.30
N ASP A 31 -2.59 7.28 -12.36
CA ASP A 31 -1.82 6.96 -13.55
C ASP A 31 -1.04 5.65 -13.32
N LEU A 32 -1.25 4.66 -14.21
CA LEU A 32 -0.49 3.41 -14.20
C LEU A 32 0.98 3.68 -14.53
N TYR A 33 1.87 2.94 -13.87
CA TYR A 33 3.31 3.07 -14.04
C TYR A 33 3.93 1.85 -14.70
N GLY A 34 3.82 1.79 -16.03
CA GLY A 34 4.47 0.78 -16.88
C GLY A 34 4.00 -0.67 -16.70
N ASN A 35 3.10 -0.94 -15.75
CA ASN A 35 2.52 -2.26 -15.49
C ASN A 35 1.19 -2.10 -14.72
N PRO A 36 0.34 -3.14 -14.65
CA PRO A 36 -1.00 -3.05 -14.04
C PRO A 36 -0.98 -3.12 -12.50
N TYR A 37 0.17 -3.25 -11.85
CA TYR A 37 0.30 -3.45 -10.40
C TYR A 37 0.83 -2.21 -9.67
N ILE A 38 1.22 -1.15 -10.40
CA ILE A 38 1.78 0.06 -9.83
C ILE A 38 1.07 1.27 -10.44
N ALA A 39 0.62 2.18 -9.58
CA ALA A 39 0.00 3.44 -9.98
C ALA A 39 0.45 4.59 -9.07
N LYS A 40 0.30 5.82 -9.56
CA LYS A 40 0.37 7.04 -8.75
C LYS A 40 -1.01 7.69 -8.68
N LEU A 41 -1.46 8.02 -7.48
CA LEU A 41 -2.68 8.81 -7.30
C LEU A 41 -2.44 10.24 -7.78
N ARG A 42 -3.43 10.80 -8.48
CA ARG A 42 -3.50 12.22 -8.76
C ARG A 42 -3.94 12.95 -7.50
N MET A 43 -3.51 14.20 -7.32
CA MET A 43 -3.71 14.91 -6.05
C MET A 43 -5.15 15.41 -5.84
N ASP A 44 -5.92 15.57 -6.92
CA ASP A 44 -7.33 15.96 -6.92
C ASP A 44 -8.26 14.93 -6.24
N VAL A 45 -7.79 13.71 -6.00
CA VAL A 45 -8.49 12.72 -5.16
C VAL A 45 -8.74 13.23 -3.73
N LEU A 46 -7.91 14.15 -3.23
CA LEU A 46 -8.07 14.71 -1.89
C LEU A 46 -9.37 15.53 -1.77
N ASP A 47 -9.76 16.24 -2.83
CA ASP A 47 -11.00 17.01 -2.87
C ASP A 47 -12.22 16.09 -2.78
N LYS A 48 -12.13 14.88 -3.36
CA LYS A 48 -13.20 13.87 -3.33
C LYS A 48 -13.42 13.26 -1.94
N VAL A 49 -12.39 13.23 -1.10
CA VAL A 49 -12.45 12.59 0.22
C VAL A 49 -12.52 13.59 1.38
N GLN A 50 -12.44 14.89 1.11
CA GLN A 50 -12.38 15.94 2.14
C GLN A 50 -13.57 15.92 3.12
N SER A 51 -14.75 15.49 2.68
CA SER A 51 -15.95 15.39 3.53
C SER A 51 -16.03 14.10 4.35
N ARG A 52 -15.16 13.12 4.09
CA ARG A 52 -15.16 11.84 4.80
C ARG A 52 -14.53 12.01 6.18
N PRO A 53 -15.05 11.36 7.23
CA PRO A 53 -14.38 11.35 8.51
C PRO A 53 -13.01 10.68 8.38
N ASN A 54 -12.01 11.21 9.09
CA ASN A 54 -10.68 10.59 9.12
C ASN A 54 -10.75 9.16 9.66
N GLY A 55 -9.97 8.27 9.04
CA GLY A 55 -9.72 6.93 9.55
C GLY A 55 -8.92 6.95 10.86
N LYS A 56 -8.65 5.76 11.40
CA LYS A 56 -7.76 5.62 12.55
C LYS A 56 -6.32 5.77 12.10
N TYR A 57 -5.57 6.64 12.78
CA TYR A 57 -4.12 6.76 12.62
C TYR A 57 -3.43 5.89 13.66
N ILE A 58 -2.63 4.93 13.22
CA ILE A 58 -1.89 3.99 14.07
C ILE A 58 -0.41 4.18 13.79
N ASP A 59 0.34 4.61 14.81
CA ASP A 59 1.79 4.78 14.74
C ASP A 59 2.49 3.56 15.33
N VAL A 60 3.25 2.83 14.50
CA VAL A 60 4.01 1.66 14.90
C VAL A 60 5.48 2.05 15.07
N THR A 61 5.93 2.05 16.32
CA THR A 61 7.33 2.33 16.68
C THR A 61 8.05 1.08 17.21
N ALA A 62 9.37 1.17 17.34
CA ALA A 62 10.20 0.13 17.92
C ALA A 62 11.24 0.75 18.86
N ILE A 63 11.88 -0.10 19.65
CA ILE A 63 13.05 0.28 20.44
C ILE A 63 14.23 0.67 19.53
N THR A 64 15.31 1.18 20.13
CA THR A 64 16.58 1.39 19.41
C THR A 64 17.01 0.11 18.71
N PRO A 65 17.37 0.16 17.41
CA PRO A 65 17.73 -1.04 16.65
C PRO A 65 18.89 -1.82 17.26
N THR A 66 18.79 -3.14 17.17
CA THR A 66 19.81 -4.11 17.60
C THR A 66 20.19 -5.02 16.44
N PRO A 67 21.35 -5.71 16.48
CA PRO A 67 21.76 -6.64 15.42
C PRO A 67 20.80 -7.81 15.19
N LEU A 68 19.95 -8.15 16.16
CA LEU A 68 18.98 -9.24 16.04
C LEU A 68 17.79 -8.84 15.13
N GLY A 69 17.54 -7.55 14.99
CA GLY A 69 16.40 -7.00 14.26
C GLY A 69 15.10 -7.06 15.07
N GLU A 70 14.32 -5.99 14.98
CA GLU A 70 13.09 -5.82 15.77
C GLU A 70 11.84 -6.20 14.97
N GLY A 71 11.97 -6.41 13.66
CA GLY A 71 10.85 -6.83 12.81
C GLY A 71 9.75 -5.76 12.62
N LYS A 72 10.04 -4.48 12.89
CA LYS A 72 9.06 -3.37 12.85
C LYS A 72 8.20 -3.38 11.58
N THR A 73 8.81 -3.43 10.40
CA THR A 73 8.09 -3.40 9.11
C THR A 73 7.34 -4.69 8.81
N THR A 74 7.75 -5.83 9.38
CA THR A 74 7.02 -7.10 9.24
C THR A 74 5.76 -7.11 10.11
N THR A 75 5.77 -6.38 11.24
CA THR A 75 4.60 -6.22 12.14
C THR A 75 3.64 -5.11 11.71
N ALA A 76 4.15 -4.08 11.04
CA ALA A 76 3.38 -2.91 10.60
C ALA A 76 2.37 -3.21 9.49
#